data_AF-A0A1Q6LKT2-F1
#
_entry.id   AF-A0A1Q6LKT2-F1
#
_cell.length_a   1.000
_cell.length_b   1.000
_cell.length_c   1.000
_cell.angle_alpha   90.00
_cell.angle_beta   90.00
_cell.angle_gamma   90.00
#
_symmetry.space_group_name_H-M   'P 1'
#
loop_
_entity.id
_entity.type
_entity.pdbx_description
1 polymer ?
#
loop_
_entity_poly.entity_id
_entity_poly.type
_entity_poly.pdbx_seq_one_letter_code
_entity_poly.pdbx_strand_id
1 'polypeptide(L)'
;MSKFKKSLPVVLSILIALIIILITGLSSPKKDNIEEVYNVYLDGKLVGAVKSKDSLEKYIDEEQKELKKEFNVNKVYIPNGIDIEKCVTHNAKILSEKQIYDKIKEEKNFTIKGYVVSIKSDDNKEIKVNVLKKNLFDKAVNKVLKAFVDSKDVENYKNKENRNNR
;
A
#
# COMPACT_ATOMS: atom_id res chain seq x y z
N MET A 1 22.76 -47.89 63.00
CA MET A 1 22.08 -46.93 62.09
C MET A 1 22.27 -47.44 60.66
N SER A 2 21.20 -47.96 60.03
CA SER A 2 21.31 -48.71 58.78
C SER A 2 21.83 -47.84 57.63
N LYS A 3 22.71 -48.41 56.78
CA LYS A 3 23.27 -47.76 55.59
C LYS A 3 22.19 -47.11 54.71
N PHE A 4 20.97 -47.63 54.77
CA PHE A 4 19.74 -47.09 54.16
C PHE A 4 19.41 -45.65 54.55
N LYS A 5 19.63 -45.23 55.81
CA LYS A 5 19.33 -43.83 56.23
C LYS A 5 20.32 -42.81 55.65
N LYS A 6 21.54 -43.24 55.30
CA LYS A 6 22.59 -42.38 54.70
C LYS A 6 22.48 -42.31 53.18
N SER A 7 21.97 -43.34 52.52
CA SER A 7 21.80 -43.37 51.05
C SER A 7 20.48 -42.76 50.57
N LEU A 8 19.45 -42.70 51.41
CA LEU A 8 18.15 -42.10 51.10
C LEU A 8 18.23 -40.66 50.53
N PRO A 9 18.99 -39.71 51.12
CA PRO A 9 19.09 -38.36 50.56
C PRO A 9 19.78 -38.33 49.19
N VAL A 10 20.74 -39.23 48.94
CA VAL A 10 21.44 -39.34 47.65
C VAL A 10 20.49 -39.82 46.57
N VAL A 11 19.72 -40.87 46.85
CA VAL A 11 18.70 -41.39 45.92
C VAL A 11 17.63 -40.34 45.62
N LEU A 12 17.20 -39.58 46.64
CA LEU A 12 16.23 -38.50 46.46
C LEU A 12 16.78 -37.37 45.57
N SER A 13 18.07 -37.00 45.74
CA SER A 13 18.71 -35.98 44.90
C SER A 13 18.79 -36.37 43.43
N ILE A 14 19.06 -37.65 43.14
CA ILE A 14 19.11 -38.21 41.78
C ILE A 14 17.71 -38.20 41.17
N LEU A 15 16.69 -38.57 41.94
CA LEU A 15 15.31 -38.55 41.48
C LEU A 15 14.84 -37.13 41.13
N ILE A 16 15.19 -36.13 41.95
CA ILE A 16 14.87 -34.73 41.68
C ILE A 16 15.59 -34.24 40.42
N ALA A 17 16.86 -34.59 40.23
CA ALA A 17 17.61 -34.24 39.03
C ALA A 17 16.97 -34.84 37.75
N LEU A 18 16.53 -36.10 37.81
CA LEU A 18 15.82 -36.74 36.70
C LEU A 18 14.48 -36.07 36.37
N ILE A 19 13.73 -35.65 37.39
CA ILE A 19 12.47 -34.91 37.21
C ILE A 19 12.73 -33.56 36.53
N ILE A 20 13.77 -32.83 36.94
CA ILE A 20 14.15 -31.56 36.32
C ILE A 20 14.49 -31.76 34.83
N ILE A 21 15.30 -32.77 34.50
CA ILE A 21 15.67 -33.10 33.11
C ILE A 21 14.44 -33.45 32.26
N LEU A 22 13.48 -34.20 32.82
CA LEU A 22 12.22 -34.53 32.16
C LEU A 22 11.37 -33.27 31.89
N ILE A 23 11.24 -32.38 32.86
CA ILE A 23 10.46 -31.13 32.73
C ILE A 23 11.11 -30.19 31.69
N THR A 24 12.44 -30.04 31.73
CA THR A 24 13.16 -29.18 30.79
C THR A 24 13.27 -29.80 29.39
N GLY A 25 13.35 -31.12 29.28
CA GLY A 25 13.50 -31.84 28.02
C GLY A 25 12.21 -31.99 27.21
N LEU A 26 11.04 -31.98 27.86
CA LEU A 26 9.72 -31.99 27.18
C LEU A 26 9.23 -30.61 26.75
N SER A 27 9.91 -29.54 27.18
CA SER A 27 9.54 -28.18 26.82
C SER A 27 10.03 -27.87 25.40
N SER A 28 9.22 -28.21 24.39
CA SER A 28 9.48 -27.78 23.02
C SER A 28 9.52 -26.24 22.98
N PRO A 29 10.53 -25.61 22.34
CA PRO A 29 10.51 -24.17 22.16
C PRO A 29 9.22 -23.79 21.42
N LYS A 30 8.50 -22.78 21.92
CA LYS A 30 7.37 -22.22 21.18
C LYS A 30 7.91 -21.81 19.81
N LYS A 31 7.27 -22.30 18.76
CA LYS A 31 7.63 -21.93 17.39
C LYS A 31 7.21 -20.49 17.22
N ASP A 32 8.15 -19.57 17.35
CA ASP A 32 7.92 -18.18 17.01
C ASP A 32 7.73 -18.12 15.49
N ASN A 33 6.48 -18.02 15.07
CA ASN A 33 6.13 -17.92 13.66
C ASN A 33 6.54 -16.52 13.20
N ILE A 34 7.72 -16.44 12.60
CA ILE A 34 8.17 -15.29 11.83
C ILE A 34 7.36 -15.27 10.53
N GLU A 35 6.61 -14.19 10.32
CA GLU A 35 5.81 -14.01 9.12
C GLU A 35 6.25 -12.74 8.39
N GLU A 36 6.38 -12.84 7.07
CA GLU A 36 6.50 -11.67 6.20
C GLU A 36 5.10 -11.15 5.89
N VAL A 37 4.83 -9.91 6.25
CA VAL A 37 3.54 -9.23 6.07
C VAL A 37 3.75 -7.85 5.45
N TYR A 38 2.65 -7.17 5.15
CA TYR A 38 2.65 -5.80 4.63
C TYR A 38 1.87 -4.90 5.57
N ASN A 39 2.58 -4.01 6.27
CA ASN A 39 1.95 -2.98 7.09
C ASN A 39 1.32 -1.93 6.19
N VAL A 40 0.09 -1.54 6.53
CA VAL A 40 -0.67 -0.50 5.84
C VAL A 40 -0.74 0.71 6.74
N TYR A 41 -0.29 1.85 6.24
CA TYR A 41 -0.31 3.13 6.92
C TYR A 41 -1.28 4.07 6.21
N LEU A 42 -2.06 4.81 6.98
CA LEU A 42 -2.93 5.90 6.53
C LEU A 42 -2.35 7.21 7.07
N ASP A 43 -1.84 8.06 6.18
CA ASP A 43 -1.14 9.30 6.48
C ASP A 43 -0.08 9.12 7.58
N GLY A 44 0.72 8.06 7.47
CA GLY A 44 1.77 7.71 8.43
C GLY A 44 1.29 6.96 9.68
N LYS A 45 -0.01 6.74 9.87
CA LYS A 45 -0.55 5.97 11.01
C LYS A 45 -0.82 4.52 10.64
N LEU A 46 -0.27 3.57 11.41
CA LEU A 46 -0.51 2.14 11.20
C LEU A 46 -2.00 1.80 11.38
N VAL A 47 -2.63 1.28 10.33
CA VAL A 47 -4.04 0.83 10.37
C VAL A 47 -4.19 -0.69 10.46
N GLY A 48 -3.16 -1.44 10.08
CA GLY A 48 -3.10 -2.89 10.20
C GLY A 48 -2.05 -3.51 9.27
N ALA A 49 -2.04 -4.84 9.19
CA ALA A 49 -1.17 -5.58 8.28
C ALA A 49 -1.96 -6.57 7.41
N VAL A 50 -1.54 -6.78 6.16
CA VAL A 50 -2.11 -7.77 5.23
C VAL A 50 -1.03 -8.76 4.78
N LYS A 51 -1.45 -9.92 4.27
CA LYS A 51 -0.52 -10.94 3.75
C LYS A 51 0.11 -10.55 2.42
N SER A 52 -0.64 -9.80 1.59
CA SER A 52 -0.22 -9.47 0.24
C SER A 52 -0.68 -8.07 -0.13
N LYS A 53 0.28 -7.25 -0.56
CA LYS A 53 0.03 -5.94 -1.16
C LYS A 53 -0.85 -6.07 -2.41
N ASP A 54 -0.52 -7.00 -3.29
CA ASP A 54 -1.24 -7.20 -4.56
C ASP A 54 -2.69 -7.64 -4.33
N SER A 55 -2.93 -8.47 -3.31
CA SER A 55 -4.28 -8.90 -2.93
C SER A 55 -5.12 -7.71 -2.46
N LEU A 56 -4.55 -6.84 -1.62
CA LEU A 56 -5.23 -5.63 -1.16
C LEU A 56 -5.49 -4.64 -2.32
N GLU A 57 -4.50 -4.41 -3.19
CA GLU A 57 -4.66 -3.56 -4.38
C GLU A 57 -5.76 -4.09 -5.32
N LYS A 58 -5.79 -5.40 -5.54
CA LYS A 58 -6.82 -6.05 -6.36
C LYS A 58 -8.19 -5.92 -5.72
N TYR A 59 -8.30 -6.14 -4.41
CA TYR A 59 -9.57 -6.00 -3.68
C TYR A 59 -10.12 -4.58 -3.79
N ILE A 60 -9.28 -3.57 -3.58
CA ILE A 60 -9.66 -2.15 -3.78
C ILE A 60 -10.15 -1.91 -5.20
N ASP A 61 -9.44 -2.41 -6.20
CA ASP A 61 -9.84 -2.26 -7.60
C ASP A 61 -11.19 -2.95 -7.90
N GLU A 62 -11.42 -4.15 -7.37
CA GLU A 62 -12.64 -4.94 -7.63
C GLU A 62 -13.89 -4.36 -6.96
N GLU A 63 -13.76 -3.78 -5.78
CA GLU A 63 -14.87 -3.15 -5.06
C GLU A 63 -15.34 -1.84 -5.71
N GLN A 64 -14.46 -1.15 -6.44
CA GLN A 64 -14.73 0.19 -6.98
C GLN A 64 -15.39 0.19 -8.38
N LYS A 65 -16.42 -0.65 -8.57
CA LYS A 65 -17.11 -0.81 -9.88
C LYS A 65 -17.84 0.45 -10.34
N GLU A 66 -18.47 1.16 -9.41
CA GLU A 66 -19.22 2.38 -9.72
C GLU A 66 -18.28 3.48 -10.22
N LEU A 67 -17.16 3.69 -9.52
CA LEU A 67 -16.14 4.67 -9.90
C LEU A 67 -15.56 4.38 -11.29
N LYS A 68 -15.28 3.09 -11.59
CA LYS A 68 -14.83 2.67 -12.92
C LYS A 68 -15.83 3.01 -14.02
N LYS A 69 -17.12 2.79 -13.75
CA LYS A 69 -18.20 3.07 -14.70
C LYS A 69 -18.38 4.58 -14.92
N GLU A 70 -18.39 5.35 -13.85
CA GLU A 70 -18.55 6.81 -13.88
C GLU A 70 -17.46 7.48 -14.71
N PHE A 71 -16.20 7.13 -14.45
CA PHE A 71 -15.06 7.76 -15.11
C PHE A 71 -14.58 7.00 -16.37
N ASN A 72 -15.22 5.89 -16.70
CA ASN A 72 -14.85 5.00 -17.81
C ASN A 72 -13.36 4.62 -17.77
N VAL A 73 -12.93 4.08 -16.63
CA VAL A 73 -11.56 3.62 -16.37
C VAL A 73 -11.55 2.14 -16.00
N ASN A 74 -10.46 1.45 -16.35
CA ASN A 74 -10.35 0.01 -16.10
C ASN A 74 -9.79 -0.32 -14.71
N LYS A 75 -9.10 0.64 -14.08
CA LYS A 75 -8.40 0.44 -12.82
C LYS A 75 -8.55 1.62 -11.87
N VAL A 76 -8.81 1.31 -10.61
CA VAL A 76 -8.78 2.18 -9.44
C VAL A 76 -7.56 1.80 -8.61
N TYR A 77 -6.92 2.80 -8.03
CA TYR A 77 -5.68 2.65 -7.29
C TYR A 77 -5.92 2.99 -5.82
N ILE A 78 -4.98 2.51 -5.00
CA ILE A 78 -4.88 2.89 -3.60
C ILE A 78 -4.86 4.43 -3.49
N PRO A 79 -5.61 5.02 -2.54
CA PRO A 79 -5.60 6.46 -2.31
C PRO A 79 -4.20 7.03 -2.03
N ASN A 80 -3.99 8.29 -2.40
CA ASN A 80 -2.79 9.02 -1.94
C ASN A 80 -2.80 9.13 -0.40
N GLY A 81 -1.62 9.02 0.20
CA GLY A 81 -1.47 8.98 1.65
C GLY A 81 -1.66 7.59 2.27
N ILE A 82 -1.76 6.54 1.44
CA ILE A 82 -1.65 5.16 1.91
C ILE A 82 -0.28 4.60 1.53
N ASP A 83 0.46 4.16 2.54
CA ASP A 83 1.75 3.48 2.35
C ASP A 83 1.62 2.00 2.72
N ILE A 84 2.18 1.13 1.88
CA ILE A 84 2.20 -0.32 2.13
C ILE A 84 3.65 -0.78 2.14
N GLU A 85 4.13 -1.16 3.32
CA GLU A 85 5.53 -1.52 3.56
C GLU A 85 5.67 -2.98 3.98
N LYS A 86 6.61 -3.68 3.36
CA LYS A 86 6.95 -5.06 3.74
C LYS A 86 7.61 -5.05 5.13
N CYS A 87 7.15 -5.92 6.02
CA CYS A 87 7.66 -6.07 7.38
C CYS A 87 7.81 -7.57 7.71
N VAL A 88 8.86 -7.92 8.46
CA VAL A 88 9.06 -9.25 9.02
C VAL A 88 8.80 -9.15 10.51
N THR A 89 7.83 -9.91 11.03
CA THR A 89 7.38 -9.76 12.42
C THR A 89 7.00 -11.08 13.06
N HIS A 90 7.03 -11.11 14.39
CA HIS A 90 6.56 -12.22 15.20
C HIS A 90 5.09 -12.00 15.56
N ASN A 91 4.22 -12.98 15.30
CA ASN A 91 2.80 -12.93 15.68
C ASN A 91 2.06 -11.68 15.15
N ALA A 92 2.14 -11.44 13.83
CA ALA A 92 1.41 -10.34 13.19
C ALA A 92 -0.11 -10.46 13.43
N LYS A 93 -0.76 -9.37 13.87
CA LYS A 93 -2.21 -9.26 13.76
C LYS A 93 -2.57 -8.91 12.32
N ILE A 94 -2.79 -9.93 11.51
CA ILE A 94 -3.16 -9.81 10.10
C ILE A 94 -4.66 -9.55 10.00
N LEU A 95 -5.03 -8.49 9.27
CA LEU A 95 -6.41 -8.16 8.92
C LEU A 95 -6.73 -8.67 7.51
N SER A 96 -8.01 -8.89 7.23
CA SER A 96 -8.44 -9.16 5.86
C SER A 96 -8.38 -7.90 4.99
N GLU A 97 -8.29 -8.10 3.67
CA GLU A 97 -8.32 -7.02 2.68
C GLU A 97 -9.57 -6.16 2.85
N LYS A 98 -10.73 -6.79 3.11
CA LYS A 98 -11.98 -6.10 3.41
C LYS A 98 -11.88 -5.18 4.64
N GLN A 99 -11.29 -5.65 5.74
CA GLN A 99 -11.17 -4.85 6.96
C GLN A 99 -10.28 -3.63 6.75
N ILE A 100 -9.21 -3.75 5.95
CA ILE A 100 -8.36 -2.62 5.59
C ILE A 100 -9.11 -1.69 4.63
N TYR A 101 -9.79 -2.23 3.62
CA TYR A 101 -10.59 -1.45 2.67
C TYR A 101 -11.66 -0.61 3.37
N ASP A 102 -12.41 -1.18 4.31
CA ASP A 102 -13.44 -0.47 5.06
C ASP A 102 -12.83 0.73 5.81
N LYS A 103 -11.68 0.54 6.47
CA LYS A 103 -10.93 1.62 7.14
C LYS A 103 -10.44 2.71 6.18
N ILE A 104 -9.97 2.33 4.99
CA ILE A 104 -9.51 3.28 3.97
C ILE A 104 -10.68 4.09 3.43
N LYS A 105 -11.80 3.43 3.12
CA LYS A 105 -13.00 4.02 2.52
C LYS A 105 -13.65 5.08 3.41
N GLU A 106 -13.56 4.92 4.73
CA GLU A 106 -14.09 5.89 5.71
C GLU A 106 -13.30 7.20 5.71
N GLU A 107 -12.02 7.17 5.36
CA GLU A 107 -11.08 8.29 5.56
C GLU A 107 -10.57 8.92 4.25
N LYS A 108 -10.59 8.17 3.14
CA LYS A 108 -9.96 8.59 1.88
C LYS A 108 -10.81 8.29 0.65
N ASN A 109 -10.74 9.21 -0.31
CA ASN A 109 -11.24 9.00 -1.66
C ASN A 109 -10.25 8.17 -2.48
N PHE A 110 -10.76 7.18 -3.22
CA PHE A 110 -9.96 6.37 -4.13
C PHE A 110 -9.45 7.15 -5.33
N THR A 111 -8.32 6.70 -5.89
CA THR A 111 -7.63 7.41 -6.96
C THR A 111 -7.79 6.69 -8.28
N ILE A 112 -7.88 7.48 -9.35
CA ILE A 112 -7.87 7.00 -10.73
C ILE A 112 -6.71 7.67 -11.46
N LYS A 113 -6.11 6.95 -12.42
CA LYS A 113 -4.99 7.48 -13.19
C LYS A 113 -5.48 8.57 -14.14
N GLY A 114 -4.82 9.73 -14.10
CA GLY A 114 -5.09 10.85 -14.98
C GLY A 114 -3.81 11.62 -15.30
N TYR A 115 -3.99 12.80 -15.89
CA TYR A 115 -2.94 13.76 -16.22
C TYR A 115 -3.22 15.07 -15.50
N VAL A 116 -2.15 15.72 -15.03
CA VAL A 116 -2.21 17.10 -14.55
C VAL A 116 -1.61 17.98 -15.64
N VAL A 117 -2.43 18.80 -16.29
CA VAL A 117 -1.97 19.80 -17.24
C VAL A 117 -1.67 21.07 -16.46
N SER A 118 -0.44 21.56 -16.58
CA SER A 118 -0.02 22.82 -15.98
C SER A 118 0.08 23.89 -17.07
N ILE A 119 -0.65 24.99 -16.88
CA ILE A 119 -0.66 26.15 -17.77
C ILE A 119 0.10 27.25 -17.05
N LYS A 120 1.19 27.71 -17.65
CA LYS A 120 2.03 28.77 -17.10
C LYS A 120 1.83 30.04 -17.91
N SER A 121 1.72 31.15 -17.20
CA SER A 121 1.73 32.50 -17.75
C SER A 121 3.08 33.16 -17.46
N ASP A 122 3.43 34.18 -18.23
CA ASP A 122 4.69 34.93 -18.10
C ASP A 122 4.84 35.62 -16.73
N ASP A 123 3.73 35.83 -16.02
CA ASP A 123 3.68 36.38 -14.66
C ASP A 123 3.85 35.32 -13.55
N ASN A 124 4.43 34.16 -13.87
CA ASN A 124 4.65 33.02 -12.96
C ASN A 124 3.39 32.45 -12.30
N LYS A 125 2.19 32.81 -12.77
CA LYS A 125 0.96 32.15 -12.34
C LYS A 125 0.84 30.79 -13.03
N GLU A 126 0.67 29.75 -12.23
CA GLU A 126 0.46 28.38 -12.70
C GLU A 126 -0.98 27.94 -12.40
N ILE A 127 -1.69 27.53 -13.45
CA ILE A 127 -3.02 26.91 -13.34
C ILE A 127 -2.87 25.42 -13.60
N LYS A 128 -3.36 24.58 -12.67
CA LYS A 128 -3.35 23.12 -12.81
C LYS A 128 -4.75 22.60 -13.09
N VAL A 129 -4.86 21.77 -14.13
CA VAL A 129 -6.12 21.15 -14.56
C VAL A 129 -5.95 19.63 -14.59
N ASN A 130 -6.77 18.92 -13.83
CA ASN A 130 -6.79 17.46 -13.81
C ASN A 130 -7.65 16.94 -14.96
N VAL A 131 -7.10 16.06 -15.79
CA VAL A 131 -7.80 15.50 -16.96
C VAL A 131 -7.59 14.00 -17.05
N LEU A 132 -8.64 13.27 -17.44
CA LEU A 132 -8.53 11.81 -17.62
C LEU A 132 -7.88 11.44 -18.95
N LYS A 133 -8.24 12.16 -20.02
CA LYS A 133 -7.83 11.86 -21.39
C LYS A 133 -7.10 13.06 -21.98
N LYS A 134 -5.77 12.98 -22.03
CA LYS A 134 -4.91 14.04 -22.61
C LYS A 134 -5.35 14.42 -24.03
N ASN A 135 -5.65 13.42 -24.87
CA ASN A 135 -6.06 13.67 -26.25
C ASN A 135 -7.39 14.46 -26.37
N LEU A 136 -8.33 14.25 -25.46
CA LEU A 136 -9.61 14.97 -25.43
C LEU A 136 -9.37 16.42 -25.01
N PHE A 137 -8.54 16.63 -24.00
CA PHE A 137 -8.10 17.96 -23.58
C PHE A 137 -7.38 18.69 -24.71
N ASP A 138 -6.38 18.07 -25.34
CA ASP A 138 -5.61 18.65 -26.46
C ASP A 138 -6.54 19.05 -27.61
N LYS A 139 -7.53 18.22 -27.95
CA LYS A 139 -8.54 18.54 -28.98
C LYS A 139 -9.40 19.73 -28.59
N ALA A 140 -9.89 19.78 -27.35
CA ALA A 140 -10.73 20.86 -26.85
C ALA A 140 -9.98 22.20 -26.87
N VAL A 141 -8.77 22.24 -26.31
CA VAL A 141 -7.92 23.44 -26.30
C VAL A 141 -7.61 23.90 -27.72
N ASN A 142 -7.22 22.98 -28.61
CA ASN A 142 -6.92 23.33 -30.00
C ASN A 142 -8.13 23.90 -30.75
N LYS A 143 -9.33 23.38 -30.47
CA LYS A 143 -10.57 23.90 -31.07
C LYS A 143 -10.83 25.34 -30.61
N VAL A 144 -10.64 25.61 -29.31
CA VAL A 144 -10.80 26.96 -28.75
C VAL A 144 -9.76 27.91 -29.35
N LEU A 145 -8.47 27.53 -29.37
CA LEU A 145 -7.40 28.37 -29.95
C LEU A 145 -7.67 28.72 -31.41
N LYS A 146 -8.05 27.74 -32.23
CA LYS A 146 -8.33 27.94 -33.66
C LYS A 146 -9.59 28.80 -33.93
N ALA A 147 -10.41 29.09 -32.92
CA ALA A 147 -11.52 30.03 -33.03
C ALA A 147 -11.09 31.50 -32.90
N PHE A 148 -9.91 31.76 -32.33
CA PHE A 148 -9.38 33.11 -32.09
C PHE A 148 -8.07 33.41 -32.81
N VAL A 149 -7.34 32.37 -33.23
CA VAL A 149 -6.02 32.46 -33.84
C VAL A 149 -5.99 31.63 -35.12
N ASP A 150 -5.30 32.12 -36.15
CA ASP A 150 -5.14 31.41 -37.40
C ASP A 150 -4.52 30.02 -37.20
N SER A 151 -5.07 29.03 -37.89
CA SER A 151 -4.68 27.63 -37.71
C SER A 151 -3.20 27.38 -38.00
N LYS A 152 -2.62 28.11 -38.97
CA LYS A 152 -1.20 28.02 -39.32
C LYS A 152 -0.31 28.48 -38.17
N ASP A 153 -0.68 29.57 -37.49
CA ASP A 153 0.11 30.13 -36.40
C ASP A 153 0.10 29.21 -35.18
N VAL A 154 -1.06 28.63 -34.87
CA VAL A 154 -1.19 27.61 -33.81
C VAL A 154 -0.31 26.39 -34.09
N GLU A 155 -0.24 25.93 -35.33
CA GLU A 155 0.58 24.77 -35.73
C GLU A 155 2.08 25.11 -35.72
N ASN A 156 2.45 26.28 -36.21
CA ASN A 156 3.82 26.78 -36.18
C ASN A 156 4.37 26.88 -34.76
N TYR A 157 3.57 27.42 -33.83
CA TYR A 157 3.94 27.53 -32.42
C TYR A 157 4.27 26.15 -31.81
N LYS A 158 3.35 25.18 -31.94
CA LYS A 158 3.55 23.81 -31.43
C LYS A 158 4.79 23.14 -32.02
N ASN A 159 5.03 23.33 -33.32
CA ASN A 159 6.17 22.71 -34.01
C ASN A 159 7.51 23.35 -33.63
N LYS A 160 7.53 24.62 -33.21
CA LYS A 160 8.72 25.28 -32.68
C LYS A 160 9.05 24.75 -31.28
N GLU A 161 8.05 24.63 -30.42
CA GLU A 161 8.22 24.13 -29.05
C GLU A 161 8.69 22.66 -29.02
N ASN A 162 8.14 21.80 -29.90
CA ASN A 162 8.58 20.41 -30.04
C ASN A 162 10.05 20.25 -30.49
N ARG A 163 10.61 21.24 -31.18
CA ARG A 163 12.03 21.24 -31.61
C ARG A 163 12.98 21.67 -30.50
N ASN A 164 12.52 22.51 -29.57
CA ASN A 164 13.32 22.99 -28.45
C ASN A 164 13.39 22.00 -27.28
N ASN A 165 12.49 21.00 -27.27
CA ASN A 165 12.42 19.96 -26.23
C ASN A 165 13.04 18.62 -26.66
N ARG A 166 13.86 18.60 -27.72
CA ARG A 166 14.69 17.47 -28.17
C ARG A 166 16.16 17.82 -27.97
#